data_AF-A0AAI9WN92-F1
#
_entry.id   AF-A0AAI9WN92-F1
#
_cell.length_a   1.000
_cell.length_b   1.000
_cell.length_c   1.000
_cell.angle_alpha   90.00
_cell.angle_beta   90.00
_cell.angle_gamma   90.00
#
_symmetry.space_group_name_H-M   'P 1'
#
loop_
_entity.id
_entity.type
_entity.pdbx_description
1 polymer ?
#
loop_
_entity_poly.entity_id
_entity_poly.type
_entity_poly.pdbx_seq_one_letter_code
_entity_poly.pdbx_strand_id
1 'polypeptide(L)'
;MIVPTLNLRLSDFDNSVLNSLAESTGRTKTSLVVEAIRNLNLELREESGTTRLSAEDFDAFMDKVVNPEADPAVNAARKRLLEFKPVWED
;
A
#
# COMPACT_ATOMS: atom_id res chain seq x y z
N MET A 1 17.75 12.11 18.21
CA MET A 1 16.96 11.47 17.13
C MET A 1 16.43 10.17 17.69
N ILE A 2 15.11 10.03 17.89
CA ILE A 2 14.53 8.80 18.43
C ILE A 2 14.39 7.82 17.26
N VAL A 3 15.10 6.69 17.31
CA VAL A 3 14.94 5.61 16.33
C VAL A 3 13.83 4.69 16.85
N PRO A 4 12.67 4.59 16.18
CA PRO A 4 11.61 3.70 16.60
C PRO A 4 12.11 2.25 16.63
N THR A 5 11.81 1.53 17.70
CA THR A 5 12.25 0.14 17.90
C THR A 5 11.07 -0.80 17.72
N LEU A 6 11.25 -1.82 16.87
CA LEU A 6 10.29 -2.90 16.66
C LEU A 6 10.75 -4.14 17.44
N ASN A 7 9.96 -4.57 18.42
CA ASN A 7 10.22 -5.80 19.17
C ASN A 7 9.37 -6.94 18.60
N LEU A 8 10.02 -8.02 18.16
CA LEU A 8 9.36 -9.18 17.57
C LEU A 8 9.52 -10.39 18.48
N ARG A 9 8.42 -11.13 18.69
CA ARG A 9 8.46 -12.48 19.26
C ARG A 9 8.35 -13.48 18.13
N LEU A 10 9.29 -14.40 18.07
CA LEU A 10 9.37 -15.43 17.04
C LEU A 10 9.15 -16.79 17.69
N SER A 11 8.62 -17.74 16.91
CA SER A 11 8.65 -19.14 17.30
C SER A 11 10.10 -19.64 17.34
N ASP A 12 10.34 -20.76 18.02
CA ASP A 12 11.68 -21.37 18.06
C ASP A 12 12.17 -21.75 16.67
N PHE A 13 11.26 -22.18 15.79
CA PHE A 13 11.56 -22.49 14.40
C PHE A 13 11.96 -21.25 13.60
N ASP A 14 11.16 -20.18 13.65
CA ASP A 14 11.48 -18.95 12.88
C ASP A 14 12.79 -18.31 13.36
N ASN A 15 13.06 -18.35 14.67
CA ASN A 15 14.31 -17.87 15.22
C ASN A 15 15.50 -18.73 14.76
N SER A 16 15.35 -20.05 14.63
CA SER A 16 16.43 -20.93 14.14
C SER A 16 16.74 -20.65 12.66
N VAL A 17 15.70 -20.49 11.83
CA VAL A 17 15.85 -20.10 10.42
C VAL A 17 16.57 -18.76 10.29
N LEU A 18 16.16 -17.75 11.09
CA LEU A 18 16.79 -16.43 11.06
C LEU A 18 18.26 -16.47 11.54
N ASN A 19 18.58 -17.32 12.52
CA ASN A 19 19.97 -17.53 12.95
C ASN A 19 20.82 -18.16 11.83
N SER A 20 20.33 -19.24 11.20
CA SER A 20 21.05 -19.89 10.09
C SER A 20 21.26 -18.94 8.90
N LEU A 21 20.28 -18.07 8.62
CA LEU A 21 20.42 -17.05 7.57
C LEU A 21 21.47 -16.00 7.94
N ALA A 22 21.49 -15.55 9.20
CA ALA A 22 22.50 -14.61 9.69
C ALA A 22 23.92 -15.19 9.58
N GLU A 23 24.11 -16.45 9.97
CA GLU A 23 25.38 -17.15 9.89
C GLU A 23 25.85 -17.34 8.43
N SER A 24 24.98 -17.84 7.56
CA SER A 24 25.33 -18.11 6.16
C SER A 24 25.61 -16.85 5.33
N THR A 25 24.98 -15.73 5.66
CA THR A 25 25.17 -14.45 4.95
C THR A 25 26.20 -13.54 5.60
N GLY A 26 26.67 -13.85 6.82
CA GLY A 26 27.54 -12.97 7.61
C GLY A 26 26.85 -11.67 8.08
N ARG A 27 25.52 -11.63 8.06
CA ARG A 27 24.71 -10.43 8.36
C ARG A 27 24.06 -10.53 9.72
N THR A 28 23.70 -9.38 10.29
CA THR A 28 22.94 -9.36 11.55
C THR A 28 21.46 -9.67 11.30
N LYS A 29 20.82 -10.34 12.26
CA LYS A 29 19.37 -10.60 12.25
C LYS A 29 18.55 -9.33 12.04
N THR A 30 18.91 -8.25 12.73
CA THR A 30 18.27 -6.94 12.56
C THR A 30 18.36 -6.44 11.12
N SER A 31 19.53 -6.53 10.48
CA SER A 31 19.69 -6.07 9.10
C SER A 31 18.88 -6.90 8.10
N LEU A 32 18.77 -8.21 8.33
CA LEU A 32 17.97 -9.11 7.50
C LEU A 32 16.47 -8.81 7.61
N VAL A 33 15.97 -8.67 8.85
CA VAL A 33 14.56 -8.36 9.10
C VAL A 33 14.18 -6.98 8.57
N VAL A 34 15.03 -5.98 8.77
CA VAL A 34 14.77 -4.62 8.25
C VAL A 34 14.70 -4.60 6.73
N GLU A 35 15.61 -5.30 6.05
CA GLU A 35 15.56 -5.40 4.58
C GLU A 35 14.32 -6.15 4.11
N ALA A 36 14.00 -7.30 4.72
CA ALA A 36 12.82 -8.08 4.35
C ALA A 36 11.52 -7.26 4.48
N ILE A 37 11.36 -6.49 5.56
CA ILE A 37 10.20 -5.60 5.74
C ILE A 37 10.15 -4.51 4.67
N ARG A 38 11.31 -3.93 4.30
CA ARG A 38 11.37 -2.90 3.25
C ARG A 38 11.00 -3.47 1.89
N ASN A 39 11.56 -4.62 1.54
CA ASN A 39 11.28 -5.29 0.27
C ASN A 39 9.80 -5.70 0.20
N LEU A 40 9.25 -6.27 1.27
CA LEU A 40 7.83 -6.57 1.35
C LEU A 40 6.99 -5.31 1.16
N ASN A 41 7.31 -4.18 1.79
CA ASN A 41 6.58 -2.93 1.57
C ASN A 41 6.70 -2.41 0.13
N LEU A 42 7.84 -2.59 -0.53
CA LEU A 42 8.03 -2.24 -1.94
C LEU A 42 7.17 -3.14 -2.84
N GLU A 43 7.26 -4.45 -2.69
CA GLU A 43 6.43 -5.44 -3.43
C GLU A 43 4.94 -5.12 -3.27
N LEU A 44 4.52 -4.88 -2.04
CA LEU A 44 3.16 -4.48 -1.69
C LEU A 44 2.72 -3.15 -2.31
N ARG A 45 3.64 -2.25 -2.66
CA ARG A 45 3.36 -1.00 -3.39
C ARG A 45 3.44 -1.20 -4.91
N GLU A 46 4.24 -2.16 -5.36
CA GLU A 46 4.45 -2.52 -6.77
C GLU A 46 3.40 -3.49 -7.31
N GLU A 47 2.55 -4.08 -6.46
CA GLU A 47 1.29 -4.72 -6.88
C GLU A 47 0.40 -3.72 -7.63
N SER A 48 0.66 -3.64 -8.93
CA SER A 48 -0.02 -2.79 -9.90
C SER A 48 -1.51 -3.13 -9.94
N GLY A 49 -2.29 -2.34 -9.20
CA GLY A 49 -3.74 -2.50 -9.09
C GLY A 49 -4.33 -2.08 -7.75
N THR A 50 -3.51 -1.94 -6.70
CA THR A 50 -3.99 -1.60 -5.36
C THR A 50 -3.77 -0.12 -5.03
N THR A 51 -4.85 0.67 -5.01
CA THR A 51 -4.82 2.04 -4.46
C THR A 51 -4.89 1.97 -2.94
N ARG A 52 -3.83 2.42 -2.27
CA ARG A 52 -3.80 2.54 -0.80
C ARG A 52 -4.25 3.93 -0.39
N LEU A 53 -5.28 3.97 0.44
CA LEU A 53 -5.83 5.20 1.00
C LEU A 53 -5.46 5.29 2.49
N SER A 54 -5.31 6.52 2.99
CA SER A 54 -5.34 6.73 4.44
C SER A 54 -6.73 6.34 4.99
N ALA A 55 -6.86 6.16 6.30
CA ALA A 55 -8.18 5.88 6.90
C ALA A 55 -9.20 6.99 6.55
N GLU A 56 -8.77 8.25 6.61
CA GLU A 56 -9.59 9.41 6.26
C GLU A 56 -10.02 9.40 4.78
N ASP A 57 -9.07 9.14 3.87
CA ASP A 57 -9.37 9.09 2.44
C ASP A 57 -10.27 7.89 2.09
N PHE A 58 -10.11 6.78 2.80
CA PHE A 58 -10.94 5.60 2.62
C PHE A 58 -12.38 5.86 3.08
N ASP A 59 -12.56 6.47 4.25
CA ASP A 59 -13.88 6.84 4.77
C ASP A 59 -14.59 7.84 3.84
N ALA A 60 -13.86 8.85 3.35
CA ALA A 60 -14.37 9.81 2.37
C ALA A 60 -14.76 9.15 1.04
N PHE A 61 -13.96 8.19 0.57
CA PHE A 61 -14.30 7.39 -0.61
C PHE A 61 -15.58 6.58 -0.38
N MET A 62 -15.69 5.88 0.75
CA MET A 62 -16.85 5.06 1.08
C MET A 62 -18.12 5.89 1.19
N ASP A 63 -18.05 7.10 1.76
CA ASP A 63 -19.19 8.02 1.78
C ASP A 63 -19.71 8.32 0.36
N LYS A 64 -18.82 8.56 -0.60
CA LYS A 64 -19.22 8.81 -2.00
C LYS A 64 -19.79 7.58 -2.72
N VAL A 65 -19.38 6.37 -2.31
CA VAL A 65 -19.94 5.12 -2.86
C VAL A 65 -21.34 4.86 -2.32
N VAL A 66 -21.54 5.06 -1.01
CA VAL A 66 -22.83 4.83 -0.33
C VAL A 66 -23.82 5.94 -0.65
N ASN A 67 -23.36 7.18 -0.70
CA ASN A 67 -24.13 8.39 -0.99
C ASN A 67 -23.68 8.96 -2.34
N PRO A 68 -24.09 8.36 -3.46
CA PRO A 68 -23.71 8.84 -4.78
C PRO A 68 -24.24 10.26 -5.03
N GLU A 69 -23.53 10.99 -5.89
CA GLU A 69 -23.91 12.35 -6.27
C GLU A 69 -25.35 12.42 -6.80
N ALA A 70 -26.18 13.26 -6.17
CA ALA A 70 -27.59 13.41 -6.50
C ALA A 70 -27.88 14.67 -7.30
N ASP A 71 -26.94 15.62 -7.37
CA ASP A 71 -27.13 16.85 -8.13
C ASP A 71 -27.25 16.56 -9.65
N PRO A 72 -28.42 16.85 -10.28
CA PRO A 72 -28.63 16.61 -11.69
C PRO A 72 -27.65 17.38 -12.60
N ALA A 73 -27.22 18.58 -12.20
CA ALA A 73 -26.29 19.39 -12.97
C ALA A 73 -24.90 18.75 -13.00
N VAL A 74 -24.43 18.25 -11.85
CA VAL A 74 -23.14 17.56 -11.73
C VAL A 74 -23.14 16.26 -12.53
N ASN A 75 -24.22 15.48 -12.44
CA ASN A 75 -24.36 14.23 -13.18
C ASN A 75 -24.44 14.46 -14.69
N ALA A 76 -25.17 15.49 -15.14
CA ALA A 76 -25.21 15.87 -16.56
C ALA A 76 -23.83 16.31 -17.06
N ALA A 77 -23.07 17.06 -16.27
CA ALA A 77 -21.71 17.45 -16.63
C ALA A 77 -20.77 16.23 -16.74
N ARG A 78 -20.83 15.28 -15.79
CA ARG A 78 -20.06 14.03 -15.85
C ARG A 78 -20.38 13.21 -17.09
N LYS A 79 -21.66 13.09 -17.45
CA LYS A 79 -22.06 12.38 -18.67
C LYS A 79 -21.45 13.02 -19.92
N ARG A 80 -21.47 14.35 -20.02
CA ARG A 80 -20.83 15.07 -21.13
C ARG A 80 -19.31 14.83 -21.19
N LEU A 81 -18.64 14.74 -20.05
CA LEU A 81 -17.20 14.43 -20.01
C LEU A 81 -16.89 13.02 -20.50
N LEU A 82 -17.74 12.03 -20.20
CA LEU A 82 -17.58 10.65 -20.71
C LEU A 82 -17.83 10.55 -22.22
N GLU A 83 -18.74 11.36 -22.75
CA GLU A 83 -19.05 11.43 -24.18
C GLU A 83 -18.06 12.31 -24.95
N PHE A 84 -17.22 13.08 -24.26
CA PHE A 84 -16.25 13.96 -24.88
C PHE A 84 -15.12 13.12 -25.49
N LYS A 85 -15.07 13.05 -26.83
CA LYS A 85 -13.92 12.49 -27.54
C LYS A 85 -12.74 13.46 -27.39
N PRO A 86 -11.61 13.06 -26.77
CA PRO A 86 -10.47 13.94 -26.60
C PRO A 86 -9.91 14.36 -27.96
N VAL A 87 -9.56 15.64 -28.10
CA VAL A 87 -9.06 16.24 -29.36
C VAL A 87 -7.64 15.83 -29.75
N TRP A 88 -6.99 14.98 -28.97
CA TRP A 88 -5.61 14.52 -29.18
C TRP A 88 -5.50 13.04 -29.60
N GLU A 89 -6.62 12.38 -29.88
CA GLU A 89 -6.64 11.09 -30.57
C GLU A 89 -6.97 11.29 -32.06
N ASP A 90 -5.93 11.38 -32.88
CA ASP A 90 -6.00 11.13 -34.34
C ASP A 90 -5.99 9.63 -34.63
#